data_AF-A0A966NXV5-F1
#
_entry.id   AF-A0A966NXV5-F1
#
_cell.length_a   1.000
_cell.length_b   1.000
_cell.length_c   1.000
_cell.angle_alpha   90.00
_cell.angle_beta   90.00
_cell.angle_gamma   90.00
#
_symmetry.space_group_name_H-M   'P 1'
#
loop_
_entity.id
_entity.type
_entity.pdbx_description
1 polymer ?
#
loop_
_entity_poly.entity_id
_entity_poly.type
_entity_poly.pdbx_seq_one_letter_code
_entity_poly.pdbx_strand_id
1 'polypeptide(L)'
;MIYDAHMGLIFVKTLKVSGSSFEAAIIPLLSRNAIATINESWTSRGRKVDAISHRRTTWLPLRRLIPQILRHRNEARHIPMDLLRRRGPRHEAFSVEKDHMSADDIRAMIGQKEWDRCTKIEIARNPYERLVSYYFMKKKQSHNPDRFPTFKDWLVMNPELILKNERLVSVTDDDGVSRPDVDLVLYYEDMDASLAELAERFGLDAQVLIERYHATRIHDEYRPRDASGSVAQVVDPESKQLIDIVKSMRFDRLGYSRTTDKVVPIRRSSPQKAGPTPSRAVS
;
A
#
# COMPACT_ATOMS: atom_id res chain seq x y z
N MET A 1 4.87 -4.21 2.53
CA MET A 1 5.64 -3.07 3.08
C MET A 1 7.06 -3.14 2.56
N ILE A 2 7.71 -1.99 2.41
CA ILE A 2 9.15 -1.88 2.08
C ILE A 2 9.82 -0.97 3.09
N TYR A 3 11.04 -1.33 3.49
CA TYR A 3 11.94 -0.45 4.23
C TYR A 3 13.35 -0.57 3.65
N ASP A 4 13.94 0.55 3.25
CA ASP A 4 15.31 0.64 2.77
C ASP A 4 16.07 1.73 3.52
N ALA A 5 16.92 1.31 4.47
CA ALA A 5 17.75 2.20 5.26
C ALA A 5 18.70 3.03 4.39
N HIS A 6 19.28 2.45 3.33
CA HIS A 6 20.28 3.18 2.54
C HIS A 6 19.63 4.32 1.74
N MET A 7 18.47 4.05 1.16
CA MET A 7 17.69 5.08 0.46
C MET A 7 16.93 6.01 1.41
N GLY A 8 16.73 5.61 2.67
CA GLY A 8 15.87 6.34 3.60
C GLY A 8 14.40 6.28 3.18
N LEU A 9 13.93 5.12 2.73
CA LEU A 9 12.58 4.92 2.19
C LEU A 9 11.78 3.95 3.06
N ILE A 10 10.54 4.31 3.40
CA ILE A 10 9.55 3.41 3.98
C ILE A 10 8.28 3.45 3.14
N PHE A 11 7.83 2.31 2.62
CA PHE A 11 6.53 2.18 1.98
C PHE A 11 5.54 1.49 2.92
N VAL A 12 4.57 2.27 3.40
CA VAL A 12 3.43 1.75 4.16
C VAL A 12 2.38 1.24 3.17
N LYS A 13 2.38 -0.07 2.94
CA LYS A 13 1.53 -0.69 1.92
C LYS A 13 0.06 -0.70 2.35
N THR A 14 -0.74 0.16 1.74
CA THR A 14 -2.20 0.19 1.94
C THR A 14 -2.94 -0.77 1.00
N LEU A 15 -4.22 -1.07 1.29
CA LEU A 15 -4.99 -2.06 0.54
C LEU A 15 -5.61 -1.47 -0.72
N LYS A 16 -5.57 -2.27 -1.80
CA LYS A 16 -6.29 -2.05 -3.08
C LYS A 16 -5.94 -0.76 -3.83
N VAL A 17 -4.67 -0.37 -3.72
CA VAL A 17 -4.07 0.81 -4.36
C VAL A 17 -2.99 0.44 -5.39
N SER A 18 -2.95 -0.81 -5.86
CA SER A 18 -1.85 -1.33 -6.72
C SER A 18 -0.49 -1.42 -6.01
N GLY A 19 -0.50 -1.55 -4.68
CA GLY A 19 0.72 -1.69 -3.88
C GLY A 19 1.61 -2.86 -4.30
N SER A 20 1.04 -4.03 -4.64
CA SER A 20 1.84 -5.18 -5.09
C SER A 20 2.57 -4.93 -6.41
N SER A 21 1.92 -4.24 -7.35
CA SER A 21 2.53 -3.86 -8.64
C SER A 21 3.67 -2.87 -8.45
N PHE A 22 3.47 -1.89 -7.57
CA PHE A 22 4.50 -0.93 -7.17
C PHE A 22 5.70 -1.62 -6.50
N GLU A 23 5.46 -2.51 -5.53
CA GLU A 23 6.51 -3.28 -4.87
C GLU A 23 7.34 -4.06 -5.89
N ALA A 24 6.68 -4.80 -6.79
CA ALA A 24 7.37 -5.54 -7.84
C ALA A 24 8.20 -4.65 -8.79
N ALA A 25 7.78 -3.41 -9.01
CA ALA A 25 8.47 -2.47 -9.87
C ALA A 25 9.72 -1.87 -9.19
N ILE A 26 9.58 -1.41 -7.95
CA ILE A 26 10.63 -0.66 -7.25
C ILE A 26 11.72 -1.56 -6.66
N ILE A 27 11.40 -2.79 -6.28
CA ILE A 27 12.32 -3.68 -5.53
C ILE A 27 13.70 -3.88 -6.20
N PRO A 28 13.80 -4.07 -7.53
CA PRO A 28 15.10 -4.21 -8.19
C PRO A 28 15.95 -2.94 -8.18
N LEU A 29 15.34 -1.78 -7.87
CA LEU A 29 16.00 -0.49 -7.74
C LEU A 29 16.41 -0.19 -6.28
N LEU A 30 15.95 -1.00 -5.33
CA LEU A 30 16.28 -0.83 -3.92
C LEU A 30 17.70 -1.30 -3.61
N SER A 31 18.23 -0.84 -2.47
CA SER A 31 19.51 -1.28 -1.96
C SER A 31 19.53 -2.77 -1.64
N ARG A 32 20.73 -3.34 -1.58
CA ARG A 32 20.92 -4.75 -1.24
C ARG A 32 20.37 -5.10 0.13
N ASN A 33 20.20 -4.17 1.05
CA ASN A 33 19.74 -4.48 2.41
C ASN A 33 18.28 -4.09 2.63
N ALA A 34 17.57 -3.68 1.58
CA ALA A 34 16.16 -3.36 1.68
C ALA A 34 15.34 -4.58 2.12
N ILE A 35 14.43 -4.34 3.06
CA ILE A 35 13.42 -5.27 3.52
C ILE A 35 12.17 -5.09 2.67
N ALA A 36 11.68 -6.17 2.09
CA ALA A 36 10.46 -6.14 1.27
C ALA A 36 9.63 -7.41 1.47
N THR A 37 8.36 -7.24 1.79
CA THR A 37 7.41 -8.33 2.06
C THR A 37 6.68 -8.73 0.78
N ILE A 38 7.35 -9.50 -0.09
CA ILE A 38 6.77 -9.94 -1.37
C ILE A 38 6.11 -11.30 -1.19
N ASN A 39 4.90 -11.46 -1.73
CA ASN A 39 4.22 -12.74 -1.75
C ASN A 39 4.60 -13.55 -3.01
N GLU A 40 4.92 -14.84 -2.84
CA GLU A 40 5.34 -15.73 -3.94
C GLU A 40 4.20 -16.11 -4.91
N SER A 41 2.95 -15.89 -4.51
CA SER A 41 1.78 -16.18 -5.34
C SER A 41 1.51 -15.09 -6.38
N TRP A 42 2.26 -13.99 -6.38
CA TRP A 42 2.03 -12.93 -7.36
C TRP A 42 2.41 -13.38 -8.77
N THR A 43 1.43 -13.24 -9.65
CA THR A 43 1.59 -13.46 -11.08
C THR A 43 1.23 -12.18 -11.82
N SER A 44 2.03 -11.84 -12.83
CA SER A 44 1.71 -10.81 -13.82
C SER A 44 1.58 -11.51 -15.17
N ARG A 45 0.41 -11.42 -15.79
CA ARG A 45 0.10 -12.10 -17.08
C ARG A 45 0.46 -13.60 -17.07
N GLY A 46 0.17 -14.30 -15.97
CA GLY A 46 0.47 -15.73 -15.82
C GLY A 46 1.94 -16.09 -15.58
N ARG A 47 2.86 -15.11 -15.53
CA ARG A 47 4.26 -15.33 -15.14
C ARG A 47 4.47 -14.95 -13.68
N LYS A 48 5.19 -15.79 -12.93
CA LYS A 48 5.63 -15.44 -11.58
C LYS A 48 6.53 -14.21 -11.66
N VAL A 49 6.29 -13.27 -10.76
CA VAL A 49 7.11 -12.06 -10.67
C VAL A 49 8.47 -12.46 -10.11
N ASP A 50 9.56 -12.16 -10.84
CA ASP A 50 10.94 -12.43 -10.40
C ASP A 50 11.44 -11.48 -9.30
N ALA A 51 10.53 -11.04 -8.43
CA ALA A 51 10.85 -10.21 -7.28
C ALA A 51 11.10 -11.07 -6.02
N ILE A 52 10.71 -12.36 -6.04
CA ILE A 52 10.90 -13.29 -4.90
C ILE A 52 12.39 -13.44 -4.54
N SER A 53 13.29 -13.36 -5.53
CA SER A 53 14.74 -13.37 -5.34
C SER A 53 15.23 -12.21 -4.47
N HIS A 54 14.49 -11.11 -4.43
CA HIS A 54 14.78 -9.89 -3.68
C HIS A 54 14.03 -9.81 -2.34
N ARG A 55 13.23 -10.83 -1.96
CA ARG A 55 12.61 -10.89 -0.64
C ARG A 55 13.69 -11.02 0.43
N ARG A 56 13.71 -10.07 1.36
CA ARG A 56 14.60 -10.05 2.51
C ARG A 56 13.77 -9.71 3.73
N THR A 57 13.32 -10.77 4.42
CA THR A 57 12.50 -10.67 5.62
C THR A 57 13.17 -11.41 6.77
N THR A 58 12.79 -11.07 7.98
CA THR A 58 13.39 -11.58 9.20
C THR A 58 12.53 -12.70 9.77
N TRP A 59 13.17 -13.82 10.10
CA TRP A 59 12.51 -14.94 10.78
C TRP A 59 11.99 -14.51 12.16
N LEU A 60 10.83 -15.04 12.55
CA LEU A 60 10.35 -14.89 13.92
C LEU A 60 11.35 -15.49 14.92
N PRO A 61 11.44 -14.92 16.15
CA PRO A 61 12.17 -15.55 17.24
C PRO A 61 11.65 -16.98 17.50
N LEU A 62 12.55 -17.91 17.84
CA LEU A 62 12.23 -19.35 18.00
C LEU A 62 10.99 -19.61 18.87
N ARG A 63 10.85 -18.86 19.97
CA ARG A 63 9.70 -18.95 20.89
C ARG A 63 8.35 -18.70 20.20
N ARG A 64 8.30 -17.83 19.19
CA ARG A 64 7.10 -17.53 18.38
C ARG A 64 7.02 -18.41 17.13
N LEU A 65 8.17 -18.79 16.57
CA LEU A 65 8.25 -19.60 15.35
C LEU A 65 7.72 -21.04 15.57
N ILE A 66 8.09 -21.70 16.66
CA ILE A 66 7.71 -23.10 16.92
C ILE A 66 6.18 -23.30 16.96
N PRO A 67 5.41 -22.50 17.72
CA PRO A 67 3.95 -22.59 17.68
C PRO A 67 3.35 -22.33 16.29
N GLN A 68 3.93 -21.42 15.50
CA GLN A 68 3.45 -21.12 14.15
C GLN A 68 3.70 -22.27 13.19
N ILE A 69 4.86 -22.94 13.27
CA ILE A 69 5.17 -24.13 12.47
C ILE A 69 4.12 -25.23 12.72
N LEU A 70 3.72 -25.42 13.98
CA LEU A 70 2.71 -26.41 14.34
C LEU A 70 1.32 -26.08 13.80
N ARG A 71 0.97 -24.79 13.69
CA ARG A 71 -0.31 -24.32 13.15
C ARG A 71 -0.34 -24.30 11.62
N HIS A 72 0.79 -24.04 10.98
CA HIS A 72 0.95 -23.87 9.54
C HIS A 72 1.88 -24.95 8.96
N ARG A 73 1.56 -26.22 9.24
CA ARG A 73 2.44 -27.36 8.89
C ARG A 73 2.69 -27.50 7.39
N ASN A 74 1.72 -27.12 6.56
CA ASN A 74 1.85 -27.23 5.11
C ASN A 74 2.79 -26.16 4.56
N GLU A 75 2.68 -24.93 5.08
CA GLU A 75 3.49 -23.78 4.73
C GLU A 75 4.91 -23.93 5.29
N ALA A 76 5.07 -24.59 6.45
CA ALA A 76 6.35 -24.84 7.09
C ALA A 76 7.28 -25.78 6.28
N ARG A 77 6.76 -26.51 5.29
CA ARG A 77 7.54 -27.42 4.43
C ARG A 77 8.67 -26.71 3.68
N HIS A 78 8.55 -25.41 3.45
CA HIS A 78 9.55 -24.62 2.73
C HIS A 78 10.68 -24.06 3.62
N ILE A 79 10.51 -24.09 4.94
CA ILE A 79 11.46 -23.50 5.91
C ILE A 79 12.89 -24.03 5.74
N PRO A 80 13.14 -25.35 5.61
CA PRO A 80 14.50 -25.85 5.44
C PRO A 80 15.20 -25.29 4.19
N MET A 81 14.47 -25.19 3.08
CA MET A 81 15.00 -24.65 1.82
C MET A 81 15.27 -23.15 1.89
N ASP A 82 14.47 -22.40 2.66
CA ASP A 82 14.67 -20.96 2.85
C ASP A 82 15.90 -20.66 3.72
N LEU A 83 16.08 -21.42 4.80
CA LEU A 83 17.27 -21.34 5.65
C LEU A 83 18.54 -21.71 4.87
N LEU A 84 18.51 -22.79 4.08
CA LEU A 84 19.65 -23.21 3.25
C LEU A 84 20.06 -22.13 2.24
N ARG A 85 19.08 -21.43 1.65
CA ARG A 85 19.31 -20.32 0.72
C ARG A 85 19.63 -19.00 1.42
N ARG A 86 19.72 -19.00 2.75
CA ARG A 86 19.92 -17.80 3.61
C ARG A 86 18.90 -16.70 3.29
N ARG A 87 17.65 -17.09 3.06
CA ARG A 87 16.53 -16.19 2.78
C ARG A 87 15.62 -16.08 3.99
N GLY A 88 14.89 -14.97 4.05
CA GLY A 88 13.76 -14.82 4.96
C GLY A 88 12.63 -15.79 4.66
N PRO A 89 11.71 -16.01 5.62
CA PRO A 89 10.56 -16.89 5.43
C PRO A 89 9.69 -16.47 4.25
N ARG A 90 9.12 -17.46 3.55
CA ARG A 90 8.15 -17.24 2.45
C ARG A 90 6.78 -16.81 2.92
N HIS A 91 6.40 -17.33 4.07
CA HIS A 91 5.07 -17.16 4.61
C HIS A 91 5.13 -16.16 5.76
N GLU A 92 4.28 -15.14 5.71
CA GLU A 92 4.23 -14.07 6.71
C GLU A 92 4.00 -14.59 8.13
N ALA A 93 3.35 -15.75 8.28
CA ALA A 93 3.18 -16.40 9.59
C ALA A 93 4.51 -16.75 10.30
N PHE A 94 5.63 -16.81 9.56
CA PHE A 94 6.96 -17.09 10.09
C PHE A 94 7.87 -15.86 10.10
N SER A 95 7.38 -14.70 9.66
CA SER A 95 8.13 -13.47 9.50
C SER A 95 7.76 -12.45 10.56
N VAL A 96 8.72 -11.58 10.92
CA VAL A 96 8.41 -10.38 11.72
C VAL A 96 7.59 -9.40 10.87
N GLU A 97 7.97 -9.24 9.61
CA GLU A 97 7.39 -8.35 8.64
C GLU A 97 6.16 -8.95 7.95
N LYS A 98 5.15 -8.12 7.68
CA LYS A 98 3.89 -8.53 7.05
C LYS A 98 3.56 -7.65 5.84
N ASP A 99 2.75 -8.16 4.92
CA ASP A 99 2.45 -7.46 3.66
C ASP A 99 1.79 -6.10 3.91
N HIS A 100 0.84 -6.07 4.85
CA HIS A 100 0.10 -4.88 5.28
C HIS A 100 0.39 -4.54 6.75
N MET A 101 1.66 -4.37 7.07
CA MET A 101 2.11 -3.88 8.38
C MET A 101 1.69 -2.40 8.57
N SER A 102 1.20 -2.04 9.76
CA SER A 102 0.85 -0.64 10.07
C SER A 102 2.10 0.22 10.25
N ALA A 103 1.96 1.53 10.12
CA ALA A 103 3.00 2.51 10.39
C ALA A 103 3.52 2.36 11.83
N ASP A 104 2.64 2.20 12.82
CA ASP A 104 3.01 1.90 14.21
C ASP A 104 3.86 0.63 14.33
N ASP A 105 3.46 -0.47 13.67
CA ASP A 105 4.21 -1.73 13.70
C ASP A 105 5.60 -1.57 13.04
N ILE A 106 5.67 -0.87 11.90
CA ILE A 106 6.94 -0.61 11.20
C ILE A 106 7.85 0.26 12.08
N ARG A 107 7.32 1.33 12.67
CA ARG A 107 8.07 2.22 13.58
C ARG A 107 8.60 1.47 14.80
N ALA A 108 7.79 0.62 15.42
CA ALA A 108 8.22 -0.22 16.52
C ALA A 108 9.32 -1.20 16.12
N MET A 109 9.32 -1.66 14.86
CA MET A 109 10.32 -2.59 14.33
C MET A 109 11.67 -1.92 14.03
N ILE A 110 11.67 -0.76 13.37
CA ILE A 110 12.92 -0.07 12.96
C ILE A 110 13.45 0.92 14.01
N GLY A 111 12.60 1.33 14.94
CA GLY A 111 12.88 2.33 15.97
C GLY A 111 12.58 3.76 15.53
N GLN A 112 12.24 4.62 16.50
CA GLN A 112 11.83 6.01 16.28
C GLN A 112 12.88 6.82 15.48
N LYS A 113 14.16 6.73 15.85
CA LYS A 113 15.24 7.47 15.18
C LYS A 113 15.31 7.17 13.68
N GLU A 114 15.10 5.92 13.29
CA GLU A 114 15.17 5.50 11.90
C GLU A 114 13.89 5.84 11.14
N TRP A 115 12.74 5.76 11.81
CA TRP A 115 11.46 6.24 11.30
C TRP A 115 11.51 7.73 10.95
N ASP A 116 12.04 8.56 11.84
CA ASP A 116 12.13 10.02 11.65
C ASP A 116 13.11 10.40 10.52
N ARG A 117 14.12 9.55 10.29
CA ARG A 117 15.12 9.76 9.24
C ARG A 117 14.60 9.42 7.85
N CYS A 118 13.74 8.42 7.75
CA CYS A 118 13.23 7.93 6.47
C CYS A 118 12.07 8.79 5.97
N THR A 119 11.95 8.90 4.64
CA THR A 119 10.73 9.40 3.98
C THR A 119 9.70 8.26 3.92
N LYS A 120 8.56 8.46 4.56
CA LYS A 120 7.42 7.54 4.56
C LYS A 120 6.51 7.84 3.39
N ILE A 121 6.21 6.82 2.59
CA ILE A 121 5.36 6.93 1.42
C ILE A 121 4.11 6.05 1.57
N GLU A 122 2.97 6.53 1.09
CA GLU A 122 1.76 5.73 0.88
C GLU A 122 1.31 5.86 -0.58
N ILE A 123 0.70 4.82 -1.14
CA ILE A 123 -0.14 5.00 -2.33
C ILE A 123 -1.57 5.23 -1.86
N ALA A 124 -2.16 6.32 -2.31
CA ALA A 124 -3.56 6.62 -2.12
C ALA A 124 -4.35 6.31 -3.40
N ARG A 125 -5.61 5.95 -3.20
CA ARG A 125 -6.62 5.84 -4.25
C ARG A 125 -7.89 6.49 -3.71
N ASN A 126 -8.74 7.00 -4.58
CA ASN A 126 -10.03 7.51 -4.18
C ASN A 126 -10.81 6.50 -3.33
N PRO A 127 -11.44 6.93 -2.22
CA PRO A 127 -12.09 6.03 -1.28
C PRO A 127 -13.15 5.09 -1.90
N TYR A 128 -13.97 5.58 -2.84
CA TYR A 128 -14.99 4.77 -3.50
C TYR A 128 -14.34 3.72 -4.40
N GLU A 129 -13.44 4.16 -5.28
CA GLU A 129 -12.70 3.32 -6.22
C GLU A 129 -11.95 2.18 -5.51
N ARG A 130 -11.32 2.50 -4.37
CA ARG A 130 -10.66 1.53 -3.51
C ARG A 130 -11.64 0.50 -2.93
N LEU A 131 -12.75 0.95 -2.35
CA LEU A 131 -13.75 0.07 -1.74
C LEU A 131 -14.40 -0.86 -2.77
N VAL A 132 -14.76 -0.33 -3.94
CA VAL A 132 -15.32 -1.13 -5.05
C VAL A 132 -14.29 -2.15 -5.55
N SER A 133 -13.02 -1.76 -5.69
CA SER A 133 -11.94 -2.70 -6.01
C SER A 133 -11.80 -3.81 -4.96
N TYR A 134 -12.00 -3.49 -3.68
CA TYR A 134 -11.97 -4.47 -2.61
C TYR A 134 -13.15 -5.43 -2.68
N TYR A 135 -14.36 -4.89 -2.83
CA TYR A 135 -15.59 -5.66 -2.98
C TYR A 135 -15.46 -6.71 -4.08
N PHE A 136 -15.05 -6.33 -5.29
CA PHE A 136 -14.94 -7.27 -6.40
C PHE A 136 -13.86 -8.33 -6.20
N MET A 137 -12.74 -7.99 -5.54
CA MET A 137 -11.74 -8.98 -5.18
C MET A 137 -12.31 -10.02 -4.21
N LYS A 138 -13.02 -9.58 -3.17
CA LYS A 138 -13.65 -10.50 -2.21
C LYS A 138 -14.75 -11.32 -2.85
N LYS A 139 -15.56 -10.72 -3.73
CA LYS A 139 -16.59 -11.41 -4.51
C LYS A 139 -15.99 -12.54 -5.34
N LYS A 140 -14.94 -12.26 -6.11
CA LYS A 140 -14.28 -13.26 -6.98
C LYS A 140 -13.50 -14.33 -6.19
N GLN A 141 -13.03 -14.01 -4.99
CA GLN A 141 -12.39 -14.97 -4.08
C GLN A 141 -13.40 -15.80 -3.25
N SER A 142 -14.68 -15.45 -3.27
CA SER A 142 -15.73 -16.19 -2.58
C SER A 142 -15.91 -17.59 -3.20
N HIS A 143 -16.22 -18.58 -2.38
CA HIS A 143 -16.64 -19.91 -2.85
C HIS A 143 -17.93 -19.86 -3.68
N ASN A 144 -18.76 -18.84 -3.48
CA ASN A 144 -19.97 -18.61 -4.26
C ASN A 144 -20.08 -17.14 -4.67
N PRO A 145 -19.46 -16.74 -5.79
CA PRO A 145 -19.48 -15.36 -6.28
C PRO A 145 -20.88 -14.87 -6.67
N ASP A 146 -21.76 -15.77 -7.13
CA ASP A 146 -23.10 -15.42 -7.61
C ASP A 146 -24.05 -15.08 -6.45
N ARG A 147 -23.83 -15.68 -5.27
CA ARG A 147 -24.55 -15.36 -4.03
C ARG A 147 -23.81 -14.36 -3.14
N PHE A 148 -22.80 -13.68 -3.67
CA PHE A 148 -22.07 -12.70 -2.88
C PHE A 148 -22.98 -11.51 -2.52
N PRO A 149 -22.90 -10.96 -1.30
CA PRO A 149 -23.75 -9.85 -0.89
C PRO A 149 -23.65 -8.65 -1.84
N THR A 150 -24.69 -7.80 -1.85
CA THR A 150 -24.62 -6.51 -2.53
C THR A 150 -23.50 -5.66 -1.96
N PHE A 151 -23.07 -4.61 -2.67
CA PHE A 151 -22.00 -3.74 -2.16
C PHE A 151 -22.38 -3.11 -0.80
N LYS A 152 -23.62 -2.64 -0.67
CA LYS A 152 -24.20 -2.11 0.57
C LYS A 152 -24.12 -3.12 1.72
N ASP A 153 -24.67 -4.31 1.51
CA ASP A 153 -24.70 -5.35 2.55
C ASP A 153 -23.28 -5.78 2.92
N TRP A 154 -22.40 -5.91 1.93
CA TRP A 154 -21.00 -6.23 2.16
C TRP A 154 -20.28 -5.15 3.00
N LEU A 155 -20.53 -3.87 2.75
CA LEU A 155 -20.00 -2.78 3.57
C LEU A 155 -20.50 -2.85 5.01
N VAL A 156 -21.81 -3.07 5.21
CA VAL A 156 -22.43 -3.19 6.54
C VAL A 156 -21.87 -4.38 7.32
N MET A 157 -21.60 -5.50 6.63
CA MET A 157 -20.98 -6.69 7.22
C MET A 157 -19.49 -6.51 7.54
N ASN A 158 -18.82 -5.54 6.91
CA ASN A 158 -17.37 -5.35 7.02
C ASN A 158 -17.00 -3.86 7.28
N PRO A 159 -17.57 -3.22 8.32
CA PRO A 159 -17.43 -1.78 8.55
C PRO A 159 -15.97 -1.37 8.83
N GLU A 160 -15.17 -2.26 9.39
CA GLU A 160 -13.75 -2.04 9.67
C GLU A 160 -12.91 -1.86 8.40
N LEU A 161 -13.35 -2.40 7.26
CA LEU A 161 -12.66 -2.26 5.98
C LEU A 161 -12.72 -0.84 5.43
N ILE A 162 -13.72 -0.07 5.85
CA ILE A 162 -13.84 1.34 5.50
C ILE A 162 -12.58 2.04 5.99
N LEU A 163 -12.31 2.08 7.29
CA LEU A 163 -11.16 2.79 7.89
C LEU A 163 -9.81 2.05 7.85
N LYS A 164 -9.74 0.89 7.19
CA LYS A 164 -8.55 0.03 7.27
C LYS A 164 -7.26 0.71 6.78
N ASN A 165 -7.31 1.47 5.68
CA ASN A 165 -6.10 2.12 5.15
C ASN A 165 -5.63 3.28 6.05
N GLU A 166 -6.55 4.02 6.68
CA GLU A 166 -6.23 5.05 7.66
C GLU A 166 -5.50 4.47 8.85
N ARG A 167 -6.02 3.36 9.39
CA ARG A 167 -5.36 2.64 10.49
C ARG A 167 -3.98 2.11 10.12
N LEU A 168 -3.76 1.75 8.85
CA LEU A 168 -2.45 1.28 8.39
C LEU A 168 -1.42 2.40 8.34
N VAL A 169 -1.80 3.63 7.99
CA VAL A 169 -0.85 4.75 7.84
C VAL A 169 -0.75 5.64 9.08
N SER A 170 -1.54 5.35 10.10
CA SER A 170 -1.54 6.14 11.33
C SER A 170 -0.52 5.62 12.33
N VAL A 171 0.09 6.58 13.01
CA VAL A 171 1.02 6.38 14.12
C VAL A 171 0.37 6.98 15.36
N THR A 172 0.49 6.29 16.49
CA THR A 172 -0.03 6.73 17.78
C THR A 172 1.09 7.39 18.57
N ASP A 173 0.93 8.66 18.94
CA ASP A 173 1.90 9.37 19.78
C ASP A 173 1.81 8.98 21.26
N ASP A 174 2.70 9.52 22.08
CA ASP A 174 2.78 9.23 23.52
C ASP A 174 1.53 9.72 24.28
N ASP A 175 0.81 10.70 23.72
CA ASP A 175 -0.47 11.21 24.23
C ASP A 175 -1.66 10.31 23.82
N GLY A 176 -1.40 9.23 23.08
CA GLY A 176 -2.42 8.29 22.61
C GLY A 176 -3.21 8.78 21.39
N VAL A 177 -2.77 9.86 20.74
CA VAL A 177 -3.43 10.42 19.57
C VAL A 177 -2.89 9.75 18.30
N SER A 178 -3.79 9.12 17.55
CA SER A 178 -3.43 8.46 16.28
C SER A 178 -3.62 9.39 15.11
N ARG A 179 -2.56 9.62 14.32
CA ARG A 179 -2.58 10.49 13.14
C ARG A 179 -1.79 9.86 11.99
N PRO A 180 -2.17 10.09 10.72
CA PRO A 180 -1.35 9.68 9.58
C PRO A 180 0.03 10.34 9.63
N ASP A 181 1.09 9.54 9.53
CA ASP A 181 2.48 10.01 9.48
C ASP A 181 3.13 9.53 8.17
N VAL A 182 2.85 10.27 7.10
CA VAL A 182 3.28 9.99 5.73
C VAL A 182 3.79 11.29 5.11
N ASP A 183 4.98 11.24 4.52
CA ASP A 183 5.66 12.41 3.95
C ASP A 183 5.34 12.62 2.46
N LEU A 184 5.11 11.53 1.72
CA LEU A 184 4.80 11.57 0.29
C LEU A 184 3.64 10.64 -0.05
N VAL A 185 2.64 11.17 -0.75
CA VAL A 185 1.47 10.40 -1.21
C VAL A 185 1.54 10.22 -2.71
N LEU A 186 1.57 8.97 -3.16
CA LEU A 186 1.47 8.62 -4.58
C LEU A 186 0.00 8.40 -4.93
N TYR A 187 -0.51 9.09 -5.95
CA TYR A 187 -1.90 8.99 -6.36
C TYR A 187 -2.06 7.90 -7.41
N TYR A 188 -2.89 6.90 -7.11
CA TYR A 188 -3.14 5.78 -8.02
C TYR A 188 -3.66 6.22 -9.38
N GLU A 189 -4.51 7.25 -9.40
CA GLU A 189 -5.12 7.81 -10.60
C GLU A 189 -4.14 8.64 -11.46
N ASP A 190 -3.03 9.09 -10.88
CA ASP A 190 -1.95 9.83 -11.56
C ASP A 190 -0.60 9.16 -11.24
N MET A 191 -0.55 7.83 -11.44
CA MET A 191 0.57 7.01 -10.98
C MET A 191 1.87 7.38 -11.67
N ASP A 192 1.86 7.66 -12.98
CA ASP A 192 3.08 7.95 -13.73
C ASP A 192 3.75 9.23 -13.21
N ALA A 193 2.97 10.29 -12.97
CA ALA A 193 3.47 11.52 -12.35
C ALA A 193 3.95 11.28 -10.92
N SER A 194 3.22 10.48 -10.15
CA SER A 194 3.60 10.11 -8.79
C SER A 194 4.92 9.33 -8.75
N LEU A 195 5.13 8.39 -9.68
CA LEU A 195 6.36 7.63 -9.81
C LEU A 195 7.53 8.49 -10.28
N ALA A 196 7.28 9.49 -11.14
CA ALA A 196 8.30 10.46 -11.54
C ALA A 196 8.75 11.32 -10.34
N GLU A 197 7.81 11.83 -9.53
CA GLU A 197 8.12 12.58 -8.29
C GLU A 197 8.90 11.71 -7.29
N LEU A 198 8.48 10.45 -7.11
CA LEU A 198 9.20 9.50 -6.27
C LEU A 198 10.62 9.27 -6.78
N ALA A 199 10.78 9.05 -8.08
CA ALA A 199 12.08 8.79 -8.69
C ALA A 199 13.02 9.98 -8.53
N GLU A 200 12.53 11.21 -8.76
CA GLU A 200 13.28 12.44 -8.51
C GLU A 200 13.75 12.52 -7.05
N ARG A 201 12.84 12.27 -6.09
CA ARG A 201 13.15 12.36 -4.67
C ARG A 201 14.23 11.39 -4.20
N PHE A 202 14.29 10.20 -4.79
CA PHE A 202 15.24 9.16 -4.39
C PHE A 202 16.40 8.95 -5.37
N GLY A 203 16.53 9.81 -6.38
CA GLY A 203 17.59 9.71 -7.40
C GLY A 203 17.50 8.42 -8.24
N LEU A 204 16.28 7.94 -8.50
CA LEU A 204 16.03 6.80 -9.37
C LEU A 204 15.81 7.24 -10.82
N ASP A 205 15.99 6.32 -11.75
CA ASP A 205 15.55 6.52 -13.14
C ASP A 205 14.02 6.39 -13.21
N ALA A 206 13.35 7.52 -13.47
CA ALA A 206 11.90 7.60 -13.55
C ALA A 206 11.33 6.74 -14.68
N GLN A 207 11.98 6.73 -15.85
CA GLN A 207 11.53 5.97 -17.01
C GLN A 207 11.57 4.48 -16.72
N VAL A 208 12.68 4.00 -16.14
CA VAL A 208 12.82 2.59 -15.74
C VAL A 208 11.75 2.21 -14.72
N LEU A 209 11.51 3.03 -13.69
CA LEU A 209 10.50 2.71 -12.67
C LEU A 209 9.08 2.62 -13.26
N ILE A 210 8.70 3.58 -14.11
CA ILE A 210 7.38 3.63 -14.76
C ILE A 210 7.20 2.43 -15.69
N GLU A 211 8.18 2.11 -16.54
CA GLU A 211 8.14 0.96 -17.42
C GLU A 211 7.97 -0.36 -16.65
N ARG A 212 8.71 -0.52 -15.55
CA ARG A 212 8.59 -1.68 -14.68
C ARG A 212 7.20 -1.77 -14.07
N TYR A 213 6.64 -0.66 -13.60
CA TYR A 213 5.29 -0.62 -13.04
C TYR A 213 4.21 -1.02 -14.06
N HIS A 214 4.31 -0.56 -15.31
CA HIS A 214 3.38 -0.97 -16.35
C HIS A 214 3.52 -2.44 -16.77
N ALA A 215 4.74 -2.99 -16.68
CA ALA A 215 5.00 -4.41 -16.90
C ALA A 215 4.46 -5.29 -15.76
N THR A 216 4.33 -4.76 -14.54
CA THR A 216 3.79 -5.45 -13.37
C THR A 216 2.31 -5.17 -13.20
N ARG A 217 1.44 -5.91 -13.89
CA ARG A 217 -0.01 -5.87 -13.66
C ARG A 217 -0.44 -7.02 -12.78
N ILE A 218 -0.29 -6.82 -11.47
CA ILE A 218 -0.69 -7.79 -10.46
C ILE A 218 -2.12 -7.46 -10.00
N HIS A 219 -3.01 -8.46 -10.00
CA HIS A 219 -4.39 -8.35 -9.47
C HIS A 219 -5.31 -7.37 -10.20
N ASP A 220 -5.10 -7.14 -11.50
CA ASP A 220 -5.92 -6.25 -12.34
C ASP A 220 -7.24 -6.89 -12.82
N GLU A 221 -7.40 -8.19 -12.60
CA GLU A 221 -8.43 -9.04 -13.18
C GLU A 221 -9.69 -9.21 -12.29
N TYR A 222 -9.70 -8.62 -11.10
CA TYR A 222 -10.78 -8.84 -10.15
C TYR A 222 -12.06 -8.05 -10.45
N ARG A 223 -11.91 -6.83 -10.95
CA ARG A 223 -13.01 -5.90 -11.19
C ARG A 223 -13.41 -5.94 -12.67
N PRO A 224 -14.72 -6.10 -12.99
CA PRO A 224 -15.21 -5.97 -14.36
C PRO A 224 -14.79 -4.62 -14.96
N ARG A 225 -14.44 -4.61 -16.25
CA ARG A 225 -14.06 -3.40 -16.99
C ARG A 225 -15.23 -2.72 -17.68
N ASP A 226 -16.39 -3.37 -17.69
CA ASP A 226 -17.64 -2.83 -18.19
C ASP A 226 -18.33 -1.93 -17.14
N ALA A 227 -19.52 -1.45 -17.48
CA ALA A 227 -20.30 -0.57 -16.62
C ALA A 227 -20.60 -1.18 -15.24
N SER A 228 -20.77 -2.51 -15.15
CA SER A 228 -21.08 -3.21 -13.90
C SER A 228 -19.99 -3.10 -12.84
N GLY A 229 -18.75 -2.83 -13.28
CA GLY A 229 -17.63 -2.56 -12.41
C GLY A 229 -17.52 -1.09 -11.98
N SER A 230 -18.24 -0.16 -12.60
CA SER A 230 -18.07 1.28 -12.34
C SER A 230 -18.53 1.68 -10.93
N VAL A 231 -17.87 2.69 -10.35
CA VAL A 231 -18.26 3.21 -9.01
C VAL A 231 -19.70 3.74 -9.04
N ALA A 232 -20.09 4.46 -10.09
CA ALA A 232 -21.43 5.02 -10.23
C ALA A 232 -22.55 3.97 -10.23
N GLN A 233 -22.29 2.75 -10.74
CA GLN A 233 -23.28 1.66 -10.70
C GLN A 233 -23.25 0.86 -9.39
N VAL A 234 -22.08 0.71 -8.78
CA VAL A 234 -21.89 -0.17 -7.61
C VAL A 234 -22.22 0.53 -6.30
N VAL A 235 -21.92 1.82 -6.19
CA VAL A 235 -22.08 2.60 -4.96
C VAL A 235 -23.45 3.27 -4.97
N ASP A 236 -24.39 2.72 -4.21
CA ASP A 236 -25.71 3.31 -4.01
C ASP A 236 -25.66 4.58 -3.13
N PRO A 237 -26.71 5.42 -3.13
CA PRO A 237 -26.72 6.68 -2.37
C PRO A 237 -26.47 6.53 -0.87
N GLU A 238 -26.96 5.46 -0.23
CA GLU A 238 -26.76 5.25 1.21
C GLU A 238 -25.32 4.85 1.50
N SER A 239 -24.77 3.92 0.70
CA SER A 239 -23.35 3.56 0.78
C SER A 239 -22.45 4.77 0.53
N LYS A 240 -22.80 5.63 -0.44
CA LYS A 240 -22.07 6.87 -0.70
C LYS A 240 -22.07 7.78 0.52
N GLN A 241 -23.24 8.03 1.11
CA GLN A 241 -23.38 8.88 2.30
C GLN A 241 -22.55 8.34 3.47
N LEU A 242 -22.60 7.03 3.71
CA LEU A 242 -21.78 6.39 4.74
C LEU A 242 -20.29 6.62 4.49
N ILE A 243 -19.83 6.39 3.26
CA ILE A 243 -18.42 6.60 2.88
C ILE A 243 -18.04 8.07 3.06
N ASP A 244 -18.88 9.01 2.64
CA ASP A 244 -18.61 10.45 2.76
C ASP A 244 -18.43 10.90 4.21
N ILE A 245 -19.28 10.41 5.10
CA ILE A 245 -19.22 10.72 6.53
C ILE A 245 -17.93 10.13 7.12
N VAL A 246 -17.73 8.82 6.95
CA VAL A 246 -16.63 8.09 7.58
C VAL A 246 -15.26 8.48 6.99
N LYS A 247 -15.21 8.92 5.73
CA LYS A 247 -13.97 9.27 5.01
C LYS A 247 -13.77 10.76 4.80
N SER A 248 -14.61 11.61 5.38
CA SER A 248 -14.56 13.08 5.25
C SER A 248 -13.13 13.62 5.38
N MET A 249 -12.46 13.32 6.50
CA MET A 249 -11.07 13.74 6.74
C MET A 249 -10.08 13.25 5.68
N ARG A 250 -10.27 12.04 5.14
CA ARG A 250 -9.40 11.51 4.09
C ARG A 250 -9.64 12.19 2.74
N PHE A 251 -10.89 12.46 2.38
CA PHE A 251 -11.20 13.26 1.19
C PHE A 251 -10.51 14.62 1.27
N ASP A 252 -10.63 15.29 2.42
CA ASP A 252 -10.12 16.63 2.60
C ASP A 252 -8.59 16.66 2.61
N ARG A 253 -7.95 15.72 3.33
CA ARG A 253 -6.49 15.57 3.41
C ARG A 253 -5.87 15.30 2.03
N LEU A 254 -6.50 14.43 1.24
CA LEU A 254 -5.96 13.97 -0.05
C LEU A 254 -6.48 14.77 -1.25
N GLY A 255 -7.36 15.76 -1.04
CA GLY A 255 -7.93 16.55 -2.13
C GLY A 255 -8.77 15.74 -3.11
N TYR A 256 -9.43 14.67 -2.66
CA TYR A 256 -10.36 13.94 -3.52
C TYR A 256 -11.73 14.61 -3.54
N SER A 257 -12.32 14.72 -4.73
CA SER A 257 -13.72 15.06 -4.89
C SER A 257 -14.63 13.95 -4.34
N ARG A 258 -15.76 14.34 -3.75
CA ARG A 258 -16.80 13.41 -3.25
C ARG A 258 -17.81 13.06 -4.34
N THR A 259 -17.30 12.79 -5.55
CA THR A 259 -18.09 12.39 -6.73
C THR A 259 -17.80 10.94 -7.09
N THR A 260 -18.84 10.26 -7.54
CA THR A 260 -18.77 8.93 -8.17
C THR A 260 -18.50 9.02 -9.67
N ASP A 261 -18.67 10.20 -10.26
CA ASP A 261 -18.50 10.47 -11.68
C ASP A 261 -17.16 11.18 -11.91
N LYS A 262 -16.21 10.46 -12.53
CA LYS A 262 -14.82 10.88 -12.79
C LYS A 262 -14.01 11.19 -11.53
N VAL A 263 -13.38 10.14 -11.03
CA VAL A 263 -12.40 10.22 -9.96
C VAL A 263 -11.10 10.82 -10.52
N VAL A 264 -10.85 12.09 -10.24
CA VAL A 264 -9.56 12.74 -10.50
C VAL A 264 -9.11 13.39 -9.19
N PRO A 265 -7.83 13.25 -8.79
CA PRO A 265 -7.30 14.00 -7.66
C PRO A 265 -7.34 15.50 -7.98
N ILE A 266 -7.94 16.31 -7.10
CA ILE A 266 -7.86 17.77 -7.21
C ILE A 266 -6.45 18.13 -6.75
N ARG A 267 -5.54 18.43 -7.69
CA ARG A 267 -4.21 18.93 -7.33
C ARG A 267 -4.37 20.16 -6.46
N ARG A 268 -3.90 20.10 -5.20
CA ARG A 268 -3.47 21.32 -4.51
C ARG A 268 -2.16 21.70 -5.20
N SER A 269 -2.14 22.84 -5.86
CA SER A 269 -0.88 23.43 -6.32
C SER A 269 0.09 23.46 -5.13
N SER A 270 1.30 22.96 -5.32
CA SER A 270 2.37 23.09 -4.34
C SER A 270 2.45 24.56 -3.89
N PRO A 271 2.62 24.86 -2.60
CA PRO A 271 2.88 26.23 -2.19
C PRO A 271 4.12 26.67 -2.97
N GLN A 272 3.97 27.70 -3.81
CA GLN A 272 5.09 28.37 -4.44
C GLN A 272 6.07 28.71 -3.31
N LYS A 273 7.32 28.24 -3.44
CA LYS A 273 8.42 28.72 -2.60
C LYS A 273 8.32 30.23 -2.59
N ALA A 274 8.07 30.82 -1.42
CA ALA A 274 8.13 32.26 -1.24
C ALA A 274 9.51 32.70 -1.77
N GLY A 275 9.50 33.52 -2.83
CA GLY A 275 10.71 34.06 -3.41
C GLY A 275 11.49 34.84 -2.34
N PRO A 276 12.82 34.96 -2.49
CA PRO A 276 13.64 35.65 -1.51
C PRO A 276 13.16 37.10 -1.38
N THR A 277 12.84 37.49 -0.15
CA THR A 277 12.54 38.87 0.25
C THR A 277 13.69 39.77 -0.22
N PRO A 278 13.44 40.84 -0.99
CA PRO A 278 14.51 41.72 -1.42
C PRO A 278 15.13 42.40 -0.20
N SER A 279 16.44 42.25 -0.07
CA SER A 279 17.28 42.96 0.90
C SER A 279 17.02 44.46 0.79
N ARG A 280 16.56 45.07 1.87
CA ARG A 280 16.51 46.53 2.01
C ARG A 280 17.95 47.03 2.03
N ALA A 281 18.34 47.72 0.95
CA ALA A 281 19.52 48.56 0.96
C ALA A 281 19.36 49.62 2.06
N VAL A 282 20.32 49.65 2.98
CA VAL A 282 20.49 50.71 3.96
C VAL A 282 21.08 51.91 3.21
N SER A 283 20.35 53.01 3.23
CA SER A 283 20.83 54.34 2.89
C SER A 283 20.78 55.19 4.16
#